data_AF-A0A8J3Q2L2-F1
#
_entry.id   AF-A0A8J3Q2L2-F1
#
_cell.length_a   1.000
_cell.length_b   1.000
_cell.length_c   1.000
_cell.angle_alpha   90.00
_cell.angle_beta   90.00
_cell.angle_gamma   90.00
#
_symmetry.space_group_name_H-M   'P 1'
#
loop_
_entity.id
_entity.type
_entity.pdbx_description
1 polymer ?
#
loop_
_entity_poly.entity_id
_entity_poly.type
_entity_poly.pdbx_seq_one_letter_code
_entity_poly.pdbx_strand_id
1 'polypeptide(L)' 'MREFTIRAQVQPAIEVIRAATVNAAELLGQTGRLGVIAEGAHADLVVVDGDPLADISVLVSANGTQPAVIQAGRVVSGTL' A
#
# COMPACT_ATOMS: atom_id res chain seq x y z
N MET A 1 -10.15 -3.51 5.25
CA MET A 1 -10.37 -2.21 4.57
C MET A 1 -11.02 -2.50 3.23
N ARG A 2 -12.24 -2.04 2.91
CA ARG A 2 -12.97 -2.44 1.66
C ARG A 2 -12.89 -1.39 0.53
N GLU A 3 -12.26 -0.25 0.79
CA GLU A 3 -12.25 0.89 -0.13
C GLU A 3 -11.48 0.61 -1.44
N PHE A 4 -10.33 -0.08 -1.37
CA PHE A 4 -9.52 -0.44 -2.53
C PHE A 4 -10.31 -1.26 -3.56
N THR A 5 -11.08 -2.25 -3.12
CA THR A 5 -11.89 -3.09 -4.01
C THR A 5 -13.11 -2.36 -4.57
N ILE A 6 -13.62 -1.32 -3.88
CA ILE A 6 -14.69 -0.47 -4.41
C ILE A 6 -14.15 0.44 -5.51
N ARG A 7 -13.02 1.11 -5.26
CA ARG A 7 -12.44 2.04 -6.24
C ARG A 7 -11.95 1.34 -7.50
N ALA A 8 -11.40 0.13 -7.36
CA ALA A 8 -10.95 -0.67 -8.48
C ALA A 8 -12.09 -1.09 -9.45
N GLN A 9 -13.36 -0.96 -9.05
CA GLN A 9 -14.49 -1.20 -9.98
C GLN A 9 -14.58 -0.14 -11.08
N VAL A 10 -14.00 1.04 -10.88
CA VAL A 10 -14.10 2.19 -11.79
C VAL A 10 -12.75 2.88 -12.07
N GLN A 11 -11.68 2.49 -11.40
CA GLN A 11 -10.31 3.02 -11.57
C GLN A 11 -9.32 1.88 -11.82
N PRO A 12 -8.32 2.05 -12.70
CA PRO A 12 -7.21 1.10 -12.82
C PRO A 12 -6.51 0.88 -11.48
N ALA A 13 -6.05 -0.35 -11.20
CA ALA A 13 -5.38 -0.69 -9.94
C ALA A 13 -4.20 0.24 -9.62
N ILE A 14 -3.40 0.59 -10.63
CA ILE A 14 -2.27 1.50 -10.48
C ILE A 14 -2.70 2.90 -9.98
N GLU A 15 -3.85 3.41 -10.41
CA GLU A 15 -4.36 4.71 -9.97
C GLU A 15 -4.85 4.66 -8.51
N VAL A 16 -5.49 3.55 -8.12
CA VAL A 16 -5.90 3.31 -6.73
C VAL A 16 -4.68 3.28 -5.81
N ILE A 17 -3.62 2.56 -6.20
CA ILE A 17 -2.36 2.48 -5.45
C ILE A 17 -1.66 3.83 -5.39
N ARG A 18 -1.57 4.56 -6.51
CA ARG A 18 -0.96 5.91 -6.54
C ARG A 18 -1.67 6.89 -5.62
N ALA A 19 -2.99 6.84 -5.57
CA ALA A 19 -3.79 7.66 -4.66
C ALA A 19 -3.46 7.42 -3.18
N ALA A 20 -3.13 6.18 -2.81
CA ALA A 20 -2.76 5.80 -1.44
C ALA A 20 -1.25 5.87 -1.16
N THR A 21 -0.42 6.26 -2.14
CA THR A 21 1.03 6.31 -2.03
C THR A 21 1.56 7.68 -2.45
N VAL A 22 2.09 7.82 -3.67
CA VAL A 22 2.77 9.03 -4.14
C VAL A 22 1.88 10.27 -4.13
N ASN A 23 0.59 10.15 -4.48
CA ASN A 23 -0.32 11.30 -4.49
C ASN A 23 -0.67 11.74 -3.06
N ALA A 24 -0.83 10.79 -2.13
CA ALA A 24 -1.04 11.10 -0.72
C ALA A 24 0.20 11.76 -0.11
N ALA A 25 1.41 11.29 -0.46
CA ALA A 25 2.66 11.90 -0.04
C ALA A 25 2.80 13.33 -0.56
N GLU A 26 2.46 13.58 -1.82
CA GLU A 26 2.45 14.92 -2.41
C GLU A 26 1.46 15.84 -1.69
N LEU A 27 0.23 15.39 -1.47
CA LEU A 27 -0.81 16.15 -0.77
C LEU A 27 -0.38 16.55 0.66
N LEU A 28 0.40 15.69 1.33
CA LEU A 28 0.90 15.93 2.68
C LEU A 28 2.22 16.73 2.72
N GLY A 29 2.78 17.12 1.58
CA GLY A 29 4.09 17.78 1.50
C GLY A 29 5.25 16.87 1.91
N GLN A 30 5.10 15.56 1.71
CA GLN A 30 6.06 14.52 2.10
C GLN A 30 6.62 13.76 0.88
N THR A 31 6.63 14.38 -0.29
CA THR A 31 7.20 13.82 -1.52
C THR A 31 8.64 13.34 -1.28
N GLY A 32 8.96 12.13 -1.72
CA GLY A 32 10.28 11.50 -1.52
C GLY A 32 10.49 10.91 -0.12
N ARG A 33 9.58 11.18 0.84
CA ARG A 33 9.66 10.67 2.22
C ARG A 33 8.62 9.60 2.54
N LEU A 34 7.40 9.74 2.00
CA LEU A 34 6.30 8.78 2.13
C LEU A 34 5.86 8.28 0.75
N GLY A 35 5.17 7.12 0.72
CA GLY A 35 4.56 6.59 -0.50
C GLY A 35 5.56 6.17 -1.59
N VAL A 36 6.83 6.00 -1.23
CA VAL A 36 7.92 5.63 -2.14
C VAL A 36 8.92 4.72 -1.43
N ILE A 37 9.51 3.78 -2.16
CA ILE A 37 10.64 2.97 -1.70
C ILE A 37 11.91 3.56 -2.32
N ALA A 38 12.64 4.33 -1.51
CA ALA A 38 13.88 4.99 -1.91
C ALA A 38 14.80 5.19 -0.70
N GLU A 39 16.08 5.44 -0.95
CA GLU A 39 17.03 5.79 0.11
C GLU A 39 16.58 7.07 0.83
N GLY A 40 16.63 7.05 2.17
CA GLY A 40 16.22 8.19 3.01
C GLY A 40 14.71 8.34 3.22
N ALA A 41 13.87 7.54 2.56
CA ALA A 41 12.43 7.52 2.81
C ALA A 41 12.08 6.81 4.14
N HIS A 42 10.88 7.06 4.66
CA HIS A 42 10.38 6.34 5.83
C HIS A 42 10.19 4.85 5.51
N ALA A 43 10.61 3.99 6.44
CA ALA A 43 10.45 2.54 6.33
C ALA A 43 9.01 2.12 6.71
N ASP A 44 8.04 2.62 5.95
CA ASP A 44 6.62 2.29 6.02
C ASP A 44 6.26 1.39 4.83
N LEU A 45 6.01 0.12 5.09
CA LEU A 45 5.84 -0.91 4.06
C LEU A 45 4.62 -1.76 4.35
N VAL A 46 3.94 -2.18 3.30
CA VAL A 46 2.93 -3.24 3.33
C VAL A 46 3.41 -4.36 2.43
N VAL A 47 3.59 -5.56 3.00
CA VAL A 47 4.00 -6.75 2.27
C VAL A 47 2.76 -7.60 2.02
N VAL A 48 2.53 -7.95 0.75
CA VAL A 48 1.39 -8.75 0.30
C VAL A 48 1.87 -10.00 -0.41
N ASP A 49 1.08 -11.05 -0.34
CA ASP A 49 1.27 -12.27 -1.14
C ASP A 49 0.47 -12.16 -2.43
N GLY A 50 1.18 -11.88 -3.52
CA GLY A 50 0.60 -11.64 -4.85
C GLY A 50 0.92 -10.25 -5.42
N ASP A 51 0.45 -10.01 -6.64
CA ASP A 51 0.66 -8.73 -7.35
C ASP A 51 -0.60 -7.84 -7.23
N PRO A 52 -0.53 -6.71 -6.52
CA PRO A 52 -1.68 -5.81 -6.35
C PRO A 52 -2.09 -5.07 -7.64
N LEU A 53 -1.26 -5.07 -8.68
CA LEU A 53 -1.62 -4.55 -10.01
C LEU A 53 -2.49 -5.55 -10.79
N ALA A 54 -2.27 -6.84 -10.57
CA ALA A 54 -3.07 -7.91 -11.17
C ALA A 54 -4.35 -8.20 -10.36
N ASP A 55 -4.25 -8.17 -9.03
CA ASP A 55 -5.37 -8.37 -8.11
C ASP A 55 -5.28 -7.43 -6.90
N ILE A 56 -6.07 -6.35 -6.92
CA ILE A 56 -6.12 -5.37 -5.83
C ILE A 56 -6.60 -5.97 -4.49
N SER A 57 -7.25 -7.14 -4.53
CA SER A 57 -7.85 -7.77 -3.34
C SER A 57 -6.79 -8.23 -2.33
N VAL A 58 -5.54 -8.43 -2.78
CA VAL A 58 -4.40 -8.80 -1.92
C VAL A 58 -4.08 -7.72 -0.88
N LEU A 59 -4.47 -6.46 -1.11
CA LEU A 59 -4.30 -5.35 -0.16
C LEU A 59 -5.34 -5.36 0.98
N VAL A 60 -6.41 -6.17 0.87
CA VAL A 60 -7.58 -6.08 1.77
C VAL A 60 -7.87 -7.35 2.56
N SER A 61 -6.87 -8.24 2.71
CA SER A 61 -6.98 -9.54 3.41
C SER A 61 -8.10 -10.43 2.88
N ALA A 62 -8.56 -10.22 1.65
CA ALA A 62 -9.72 -10.94 1.10
C ALA A 62 -9.45 -12.44 0.93
N ASN A 63 -8.19 -12.84 0.78
CA ASN A 63 -7.78 -14.21 0.51
C ASN A 63 -7.28 -14.97 1.76
N GLY A 64 -7.56 -14.46 2.97
CA GLY A 64 -7.17 -15.12 4.23
C GLY A 64 -5.72 -14.85 4.68
N THR A 65 -4.85 -14.37 3.77
CA THR A 65 -3.51 -13.87 4.12
C THR A 65 -3.62 -12.42 4.57
N GLN A 66 -3.21 -12.14 5.81
CA GLN A 66 -3.10 -10.78 6.32
C GLN A 66 -1.78 -10.16 5.83
N PRO A 67 -1.80 -8.99 5.17
CA PRO A 67 -0.57 -8.29 4.81
C PRO A 67 0.29 -8.02 6.03
N ALA A 68 1.60 -8.19 5.92
CA ALA A 68 2.51 -7.74 6.96
C ALA A 68 2.69 -6.22 6.83
N VAL A 69 2.67 -5.54 7.97
CA VAL A 69 2.77 -4.08 8.03
C VAL A 69 4.02 -3.72 8.82
N ILE A 70 4.89 -2.94 8.18
CA ILE A 70 6.07 -2.35 8.79
C ILE A 70 5.82 -0.84 8.89
N GLN A 71 6.00 -0.28 10.07
CA GLN A 71 5.89 1.15 10.31
C GLN A 71 7.15 1.63 11.01
N ALA A 72 7.77 2.68 10.48
CA ALA A 72 9.03 3.24 10.96
C ALA A 72 10.11 2.15 11.21
N GLY A 73 10.18 1.16 10.30
CA GLY A 73 11.14 0.05 10.36
C GLY A 73 10.82 -1.05 11.37
N ARG A 74 9.64 -1.04 12.00
CA ARG A 74 9.19 -2.07 12.94
C ARG A 74 8.00 -2.83 12.37
N VAL A 75 8.01 -4.16 12.47
CA VAL A 75 6.83 -4.97 12.16
C VAL A 75 5.76 -4.68 13.22
N VAL A 76 4.61 -4.16 12.79
CA VAL A 76 3.49 -3.83 13.67
C VAL A 76 2.30 -4.77 13.50
N SER A 77 2.24 -5.49 12.38
CA SER A 77 1.21 -6.51 12.11
C SER A 77 1.71 -7.54 11.11
N GLY A 78 1.16 -8.76 11.17
CA GLY A 78 1.57 -9.90 10.34
C GLY A 78 2.91 -10.50 10.75
N THR A 79 3.33 -11.51 9.99
CA THR A 79 4.67 -12.12 10.08
C THR A 79 5.30 -12.03 8.69
N LEU A 80 6.61 -11.83 8.64
CA LEU A 80 7.40 -11.76 7.39
C LEU A 80 7.85 -13.15 6.95
#